data_AF-A0A481BSL7-F1
#
_entry.id   AF-A0A481BSL7-F1
#
_cell.length_a   1.000
_cell.length_b   1.000
_cell.length_c   1.000
_cell.angle_alpha   90.00
_cell.angle_beta   90.00
_cell.angle_gamma   90.00
#
_symmetry.space_group_name_H-M   'P 1'
#
loop_
_entity.id
_entity.type
_entity.pdbx_description
1 polymer ?
#
loop_
_entity_poly.entity_id
_entity_poly.type
_entity_poly.pdbx_seq_one_letter_code
_entity_poly.pdbx_strand_id
1 'polypeptide(L)'
;MDGEASPGSRGRGSVPGGANHGPARAPSLSDPLPSPAACALARVYGVEGDLSEVARRGSGSACRSLYGGFVEWQMGQRADGKDSIAQQVAPESHWPELRVLILVVSAEKKLMGSTAGMQTSVETSALLRFRAKALVPARMAEMARCIRERDFQAFGQLTMKDSNQFHATCLDTFPPISYLSDTSQRVIRLVHRFNAHHGCTKAGGGLRRGLPRLEAPPTGPRGWG
;
A
#
# COMPACT_ATOMS: atom_id res chain seq x y z
N MET A 1 -43.82 41.40 -36.65
CA MET A 1 -43.20 42.27 -37.65
C MET A 1 -41.82 42.61 -37.13
N ASP A 2 -40.83 42.07 -37.84
CA ASP A 2 -39.47 42.57 -38.05
C ASP A 2 -38.56 42.63 -36.80
N GLY A 3 -37.33 42.11 -36.80
CA GLY A 3 -36.41 41.80 -37.89
C GLY A 3 -35.05 42.41 -37.54
N GLU A 4 -34.09 41.54 -37.20
CA GLU A 4 -32.60 41.65 -37.23
C GLU A 4 -31.83 42.92 -36.77
N ALA A 5 -30.81 42.74 -35.92
CA ALA A 5 -29.40 42.56 -36.33
C ALA A 5 -28.41 42.59 -35.14
N SER A 6 -27.42 41.68 -35.18
CA SER A 6 -26.21 41.53 -34.33
C SER A 6 -25.07 42.52 -34.75
N PRO A 7 -23.81 42.55 -34.21
CA PRO A 7 -23.05 41.56 -33.39
C PRO A 7 -22.14 42.11 -32.25
N GLY A 8 -21.46 41.23 -31.47
CA GLY A 8 -20.42 41.71 -30.53
C GLY A 8 -19.71 40.82 -29.49
N SER A 9 -19.23 39.61 -29.86
CA SER A 9 -17.96 38.99 -29.36
C SER A 9 -17.78 38.38 -27.93
N ARG A 10 -17.07 37.22 -27.93
CA ARG A 10 -16.28 36.51 -26.88
C ARG A 10 -17.08 35.77 -25.78
N GLY A 11 -16.80 34.52 -25.42
CA GLY A 11 -15.71 33.61 -25.76
C GLY A 11 -16.02 32.15 -25.39
N ARG A 12 -15.29 31.24 -26.03
CA ARG A 12 -15.36 29.77 -25.87
C ARG A 12 -14.60 29.33 -24.62
N GLY A 13 -15.13 28.30 -23.96
CA GLY A 13 -14.42 27.50 -22.95
C GLY A 13 -14.93 26.07 -22.97
N SER A 14 -14.48 25.30 -23.97
CA SER A 14 -14.74 23.87 -24.12
C SER A 14 -13.77 23.06 -23.26
N VAL A 15 -14.32 22.18 -22.42
CA VAL A 15 -13.62 21.15 -21.63
C VAL A 15 -12.91 20.17 -22.57
N PRO A 16 -11.60 19.87 -22.41
CA PRO A 16 -10.98 18.82 -23.21
C PRO A 16 -11.22 17.45 -22.56
N GLY A 17 -11.91 16.59 -23.30
CA GLY A 17 -11.99 15.15 -23.04
C GLY A 17 -10.65 14.46 -23.32
N GLY A 18 -10.30 13.49 -22.48
CA GLY A 18 -9.17 12.61 -22.71
C GLY A 18 -9.49 11.59 -23.80
N ALA A 19 -8.80 11.71 -24.93
CA ALA A 19 -8.71 10.66 -25.95
C ALA A 19 -7.22 10.33 -26.15
N ASN A 20 -6.85 9.07 -25.91
CA ASN A 20 -5.55 8.51 -26.23
C ASN A 20 -5.52 8.20 -27.73
N HIS A 21 -4.56 8.74 -28.49
CA HIS A 21 -4.01 8.11 -29.72
C HIS A 21 -2.65 8.71 -30.10
N GLY A 22 -1.63 7.84 -30.31
CA GLY A 22 -0.34 8.15 -30.94
C GLY A 22 0.89 7.65 -30.15
N PRO A 23 1.91 7.01 -30.79
CA PRO A 23 3.00 6.35 -30.08
C PRO A 23 4.03 7.37 -29.62
N ALA A 24 3.93 7.79 -28.36
CA ALA A 24 4.98 8.57 -27.71
C ALA A 24 6.13 7.64 -27.32
N ARG A 25 7.28 7.87 -27.95
CA ARG A 25 8.60 7.29 -27.66
C ARG A 25 8.81 7.15 -26.15
N ALA A 26 8.99 5.93 -25.66
CA ALA A 26 9.20 5.66 -24.24
C ALA A 26 10.49 6.33 -23.76
N PRO A 27 10.45 7.23 -22.75
CA PRO A 27 11.66 7.67 -22.08
C PRO A 27 12.21 6.52 -21.22
N SER A 28 13.54 6.42 -21.14
CA SER A 28 14.28 5.39 -20.41
C SER A 28 13.85 5.30 -18.95
N LEU A 29 13.41 4.11 -18.53
CA LEU A 29 13.01 3.80 -17.16
C LEU A 29 14.25 3.56 -16.29
N SER A 30 14.70 4.59 -15.57
CA SER A 30 15.62 4.45 -14.43
C SER A 30 15.02 4.88 -13.09
N ASP A 31 13.73 5.21 -13.03
CA ASP A 31 13.11 5.75 -11.81
C ASP A 31 12.01 4.83 -11.25
N PRO A 32 11.96 4.64 -9.91
CA PRO A 32 11.00 3.75 -9.24
C PRO A 32 9.55 4.23 -9.44
N LEU A 33 8.64 3.28 -9.68
CA LEU A 33 7.23 3.57 -9.94
C LEU A 33 6.49 4.00 -8.65
N PRO A 34 6.01 5.26 -8.56
CA PRO A 34 5.45 5.80 -7.31
C PRO A 34 3.93 5.63 -7.18
N SER A 35 3.32 6.10 -6.07
CA SER A 35 1.86 6.31 -5.95
C SER A 35 1.30 7.05 -7.19
N PRO A 36 0.37 6.45 -7.98
CA PRO A 36 0.02 6.97 -9.29
C PRO A 36 -0.51 8.41 -9.27
N ALA A 37 -1.30 8.78 -8.25
CA ALA A 37 -1.92 10.10 -8.18
C ALA A 37 -0.93 11.20 -7.73
N ALA A 38 -0.12 10.94 -6.70
CA ALA A 38 0.85 11.92 -6.21
C ALA A 38 1.91 12.24 -7.26
N CYS A 39 2.35 11.23 -8.02
CA CYS A 39 3.35 11.43 -9.06
C CYS A 39 2.77 11.91 -10.39
N ALA A 40 1.52 11.58 -10.72
CA ALA A 40 0.83 12.24 -11.82
C ALA A 40 0.72 13.75 -11.57
N LEU A 41 0.30 14.16 -10.37
CA LEU A 41 0.21 15.57 -9.99
C LEU A 41 1.59 16.24 -9.98
N ALA A 42 2.60 15.62 -9.37
CA ALA A 42 3.95 16.19 -9.36
C ALA A 42 4.51 16.38 -10.78
N ARG A 43 4.27 15.43 -11.69
CA ARG A 43 4.69 15.54 -13.10
C ARG A 43 3.93 16.63 -13.87
N VAL A 44 2.64 16.80 -13.61
CA VAL A 44 1.83 17.85 -14.26
C VAL A 44 2.22 19.24 -13.75
N TYR A 45 2.55 19.37 -12.48
CA TYR A 45 2.87 20.65 -11.84
C TYR A 45 4.37 20.95 -11.72
N GLY A 46 5.25 20.09 -12.25
CA GLY A 46 6.70 20.29 -12.19
C GLY A 46 7.26 20.32 -10.76
N VAL A 47 6.64 19.58 -9.84
CA VAL A 47 7.10 19.54 -8.45
C VAL A 47 8.31 18.60 -8.35
N GLU A 48 9.47 19.20 -8.07
CA GLU A 48 10.71 18.48 -7.79
C GLU A 48 10.87 18.27 -6.28
N GLY A 49 11.39 17.12 -5.85
CA GLY A 49 11.67 16.81 -4.43
C GLY A 49 10.94 15.57 -3.87
N ASP A 50 11.03 15.38 -2.55
CA ASP A 50 10.40 14.24 -1.86
C ASP A 50 8.87 14.40 -1.78
N LEU A 51 8.17 13.50 -2.46
CA LEU A 51 6.71 13.47 -2.52
C LEU A 51 6.08 12.69 -1.35
N SER A 52 6.89 12.23 -0.38
CA SER A 52 6.43 11.47 0.78
C SER A 52 5.35 12.20 1.56
N GLU A 53 5.52 13.50 1.79
CA GLU A 53 4.52 14.30 2.50
C GLU A 53 3.18 14.34 1.74
N VAL A 54 3.24 14.61 0.44
CA VAL A 54 2.07 14.69 -0.44
C VAL A 54 1.33 13.36 -0.50
N ALA A 55 2.07 12.26 -0.70
CA ALA A 55 1.50 10.92 -0.73
C ALA A 55 0.89 10.52 0.62
N ARG A 56 1.55 10.85 1.74
CA ARG A 56 1.08 10.56 3.10
C ARG A 56 -0.22 11.26 3.43
N ARG A 57 -0.42 12.50 2.96
CA ARG A 57 -1.68 13.26 3.17
C ARG A 57 -2.88 12.62 2.49
N GLY A 58 -2.69 11.96 1.33
CA GLY A 58 -3.76 11.20 0.68
C GLY A 58 -4.02 9.86 1.38
N SER A 59 -2.95 9.12 1.66
CA SER A 59 -3.01 7.88 2.45
C SER A 59 -1.66 7.64 3.10
N GLY A 60 -1.62 7.44 4.43
CA GLY A 60 -0.36 7.33 5.17
C GLY A 60 0.61 6.29 4.58
N SER A 61 0.13 5.12 4.15
CA SER A 61 0.98 4.09 3.55
C SER A 61 1.46 4.39 2.13
N ALA A 62 0.86 5.34 1.41
CA ALA A 62 1.18 5.61 0.01
C ALA A 62 2.58 6.20 -0.19
N CYS A 63 3.17 6.83 0.84
CA CYS A 63 4.55 7.32 0.79
C CYS A 63 5.55 6.18 0.52
N ARG A 64 5.29 4.96 1.04
CA ARG A 64 6.19 3.81 0.83
C ARG A 64 6.15 3.26 -0.58
N SER A 65 5.11 3.59 -1.35
CA SER A 65 5.04 3.21 -2.76
C SER A 65 5.84 4.14 -3.66
N LEU A 66 6.49 5.19 -3.13
CA LEU A 66 7.32 6.09 -3.92
C LEU A 66 8.66 5.48 -4.37
N TYR A 67 9.10 4.41 -3.70
CA TYR A 67 10.38 3.75 -3.95
C TYR A 67 10.17 2.27 -4.28
N GLY A 68 11.08 1.70 -5.08
CA GLY A 68 11.17 0.27 -5.33
C GLY A 68 11.79 -0.50 -4.15
N GLY A 69 11.71 -1.82 -4.19
CA GLY A 69 12.36 -2.69 -3.20
C GLY A 69 11.73 -2.65 -1.81
N PHE A 70 12.59 -2.53 -0.79
CA PHE A 70 12.20 -2.48 0.61
C PHE A 70 12.19 -1.04 1.09
N VAL A 71 11.08 -0.62 1.70
CA VAL A 71 10.84 0.79 2.05
C VAL A 71 10.32 0.90 3.47
N GLU A 72 10.95 1.77 4.25
CA GLU A 72 10.53 2.17 5.58
C GLU A 72 9.70 3.46 5.50
N TRP A 73 8.68 3.59 6.35
CA TRP A 73 8.07 4.90 6.63
C TRP A 73 8.48 5.29 8.05
N GLN A 74 9.28 6.34 8.15
CA GLN A 74 9.70 6.90 9.43
C GLN A 74 8.55 7.67 10.03
N MET A 75 8.27 7.44 11.32
CA MET A 75 7.14 8.08 11.99
C MET A 75 7.31 9.61 12.10
N GLY A 76 8.55 10.10 12.14
CA GLY A 76 8.87 11.49 12.46
C GLY A 76 8.71 11.80 13.95
N GLN A 77 9.37 12.85 14.40
CA GLN A 77 9.31 13.39 15.75
C GLN A 77 8.79 14.83 15.76
N ARG A 78 8.85 15.53 14.62
CA ARG A 78 8.40 16.92 14.52
C ARG A 78 6.89 16.99 14.45
N ALA A 79 6.31 17.93 15.20
CA ALA A 79 4.86 18.18 15.20
C ALA A 79 4.33 18.65 13.83
N ASP A 80 5.18 19.25 13.00
CA ASP A 80 4.83 19.64 11.61
C ASP A 80 4.83 18.44 10.64
N GLY A 81 5.26 17.26 11.09
CA GLY A 81 5.30 16.03 10.31
C GLY A 81 6.26 16.06 9.13
N LYS A 82 7.18 17.02 9.04
CA LYS A 82 8.12 17.14 7.90
C LYS A 82 9.18 16.05 7.87
N ASP A 83 9.43 15.38 9.00
CA ASP A 83 10.35 14.24 9.11
C ASP A 83 9.65 12.88 9.08
N SER A 84 8.34 12.85 8.82
CA SER A 84 7.57 11.61 8.67
C SER A 84 7.56 11.13 7.20
N ILE A 85 8.72 10.68 6.72
CA ILE A 85 9.00 10.41 5.30
C ILE A 85 9.25 8.94 5.00
N ALA A 86 9.16 8.55 3.73
CA ALA A 86 9.55 7.23 3.28
C ALA A 86 11.04 7.19 2.93
N GLN A 87 11.72 6.11 3.29
CA GLN A 87 13.13 5.88 2.94
C GLN A 87 13.32 4.46 2.41
N GLN A 88 14.04 4.33 1.31
CA GLN A 88 14.42 3.02 0.78
C GLN A 88 15.46 2.36 1.71
N VAL A 89 15.13 1.16 2.18
CA VAL A 89 16.01 0.31 3.01
C VAL A 89 16.96 -0.50 2.13
N ALA A 90 16.44 -1.03 1.02
CA ALA A 90 17.21 -1.75 0.02
C ALA A 90 16.49 -1.72 -1.35
N PRO A 91 17.21 -1.66 -2.48
CA PRO A 91 16.60 -1.65 -3.80
C PRO A 91 15.93 -2.99 -4.15
N GLU A 92 15.08 -3.02 -5.16
CA GLU A 92 14.40 -4.24 -5.65
C GLU A 92 15.38 -5.31 -6.14
N SER A 93 16.55 -4.90 -6.64
CA SER A 93 17.64 -5.80 -7.03
C SER A 93 18.34 -6.46 -5.84
N HIS A 94 18.08 -6.01 -4.60
CA HIS A 94 18.74 -6.53 -3.42
C HIS A 94 18.35 -7.96 -3.10
N TRP A 95 17.12 -8.41 -3.37
CA TRP A 95 16.68 -9.76 -2.99
C TRP A 95 15.85 -10.43 -4.10
N PRO A 96 16.47 -10.77 -5.24
CA PRO A 96 15.77 -11.25 -6.43
C PRO A 96 15.17 -12.65 -6.27
N GLU A 97 15.53 -13.41 -5.25
CA GLU A 97 14.94 -14.71 -4.92
C GLU A 97 13.65 -14.58 -4.09
N LEU A 98 13.40 -13.43 -3.45
CA LEU A 98 12.22 -13.23 -2.64
C LEU A 98 10.95 -13.26 -3.52
N ARG A 99 9.94 -14.00 -3.08
CA ARG A 99 8.65 -14.11 -3.77
C ARG A 99 7.53 -13.73 -2.82
N VAL A 100 6.53 -13.00 -3.34
CA VAL A 100 5.32 -12.63 -2.61
C VAL A 100 4.13 -13.31 -3.27
N LEU A 101 3.38 -14.10 -2.50
CA LEU A 101 2.16 -14.77 -2.94
C LEU A 101 0.96 -14.16 -2.20
N ILE A 102 -0.06 -13.75 -2.95
CA ILE A 102 -1.28 -13.15 -2.38
C ILE A 102 -2.43 -14.15 -2.56
N LEU A 103 -2.93 -14.67 -1.44
CA LEU A 103 -4.09 -15.58 -1.42
C LEU A 103 -5.37 -14.76 -1.20
N VAL A 104 -6.21 -14.68 -2.23
CA VAL A 104 -7.50 -13.98 -2.15
C VAL A 104 -8.55 -14.94 -1.59
N VAL A 105 -8.87 -14.79 -0.30
CA VAL A 105 -9.70 -15.75 0.46
C VAL A 105 -11.19 -15.36 0.60
N SER A 106 -11.56 -14.12 0.24
CA SER A 106 -12.95 -13.65 0.15
C SER A 106 -12.99 -12.27 -0.50
N ALA A 107 -14.00 -12.02 -1.33
CA ALA A 107 -14.29 -10.70 -1.92
C ALA A 107 -15.27 -9.86 -1.08
N GLU A 108 -15.71 -10.37 0.07
CA GLU A 108 -16.67 -9.66 0.92
C GLU A 108 -16.07 -8.37 1.49
N LYS A 109 -16.88 -7.31 1.45
CA LYS A 109 -16.51 -5.98 1.92
C LYS A 109 -16.10 -6.04 3.40
N LYS A 110 -15.04 -5.32 3.76
CA LYS A 110 -14.64 -5.15 5.16
C LYS A 110 -15.81 -4.52 5.93
N LEU A 111 -16.20 -5.13 7.05
CA LEU A 111 -17.24 -4.58 7.94
C LEU A 111 -16.86 -3.20 8.47
N MET A 112 -15.56 -2.97 8.71
CA MET A 112 -15.02 -1.68 9.16
C MET A 112 -13.84 -1.24 8.29
N GLY A 113 -13.90 0.00 7.80
CA GLY A 113 -12.82 0.62 7.04
C GLY A 113 -11.57 0.85 7.90
N SER A 114 -10.38 0.80 7.29
CA SER A 114 -9.10 0.88 8.02
C SER A 114 -8.95 2.16 8.83
N THR A 115 -9.37 3.33 8.30
CA THR A 115 -9.22 4.61 8.99
C THR A 115 -10.01 4.66 10.29
N ALA A 116 -11.31 4.33 10.25
CA ALA A 116 -12.16 4.29 11.44
C ALA A 116 -11.69 3.21 12.42
N GLY A 117 -11.32 2.03 11.93
CA GLY A 117 -10.84 0.94 12.76
C GLY A 117 -9.52 1.26 13.47
N MET A 118 -8.57 1.88 12.78
CA MET A 118 -7.31 2.31 13.38
C MET A 118 -7.53 3.37 14.46
N GLN A 119 -8.39 4.37 14.21
CA GLN A 119 -8.71 5.40 15.19
C GLN A 119 -9.33 4.79 16.45
N THR A 120 -10.34 3.93 16.29
CA THR A 120 -10.98 3.21 17.41
C THR A 120 -9.96 2.38 18.19
N SER A 121 -9.00 1.74 17.50
CA SER A 121 -7.94 0.96 18.13
C SER A 121 -6.98 1.84 18.94
N VAL A 122 -6.64 3.04 18.44
CA VAL A 122 -5.80 4.01 19.19
C VAL A 122 -6.48 4.44 20.49
N GLU A 123 -7.81 4.63 20.44
CA GLU A 123 -8.60 5.08 21.57
C GLU A 123 -8.79 3.99 22.62
N THR A 124 -8.97 2.74 22.20
CA THR A 124 -9.49 1.67 23.08
C THR A 124 -8.51 0.52 23.35
N SER A 125 -7.52 0.25 22.48
CA SER A 125 -6.60 -0.88 22.65
C SER A 125 -5.37 -0.51 23.48
N ALA A 126 -5.26 -1.10 24.68
CA ALA A 126 -4.06 -1.00 25.49
C ALA A 126 -2.88 -1.73 24.84
N LEU A 127 -3.14 -2.85 24.15
CA LEU A 127 -2.11 -3.61 23.44
C LEU A 127 -1.50 -2.81 22.29
N LEU A 128 -2.28 -1.99 21.58
CA LEU A 128 -1.77 -1.13 20.51
C LEU A 128 -0.79 -0.09 21.05
N ARG A 129 -1.11 0.53 22.19
CA ARG A 129 -0.23 1.50 22.85
C ARG A 129 1.10 0.86 23.24
N PHE A 130 1.06 -0.33 23.84
CA PHE A 130 2.28 -1.07 24.19
C PHE A 130 3.08 -1.47 22.95
N ARG A 131 2.42 -2.02 21.92
CA ARG A 131 3.04 -2.40 20.64
C ARG A 131 3.80 -1.24 20.02
N ALA A 132 3.16 -0.08 19.88
CA ALA A 132 3.76 1.08 19.23
C ALA A 132 4.97 1.62 20.00
N LYS A 133 4.90 1.67 21.33
CA LYS A 133 5.98 2.23 22.17
C LYS A 133 7.14 1.28 22.40
N ALA A 134 6.85 0.01 22.72
CA ALA A 134 7.85 -0.93 23.23
C ALA A 134 8.36 -1.93 22.20
N LEU A 135 7.57 -2.26 21.16
CA LEU A 135 7.89 -3.38 20.28
C LEU A 135 8.28 -2.95 18.87
N VAL A 136 7.51 -2.04 18.27
CA VAL A 136 7.73 -1.63 16.87
C VAL A 136 9.14 -1.06 16.64
N PRO A 137 9.72 -0.18 17.49
CA PRO A 137 11.07 0.34 17.25
C PRO A 137 12.14 -0.74 17.13
N ALA A 138 12.14 -1.72 18.05
CA ALA A 138 13.09 -2.83 18.02
C ALA A 138 12.87 -3.74 16.79
N ARG A 139 11.62 -4.01 16.43
CA ARG A 139 11.28 -4.82 15.26
C ARG A 139 11.64 -4.15 13.94
N MET A 140 11.56 -2.82 13.85
CA MET A 140 12.00 -2.08 12.66
C MET A 140 13.50 -2.27 12.44
N ALA A 141 14.31 -2.11 13.49
CA ALA A 141 15.75 -2.35 13.41
C ALA A 141 16.08 -3.81 13.07
N GLU A 142 15.39 -4.77 13.69
CA GLU A 142 15.54 -6.20 13.41
C GLU A 142 15.17 -6.53 11.96
N MET A 143 14.04 -6.02 11.47
CA MET A 143 13.57 -6.25 10.10
C MET A 143 14.55 -5.67 9.07
N ALA A 144 15.03 -4.44 9.30
CA ALA A 144 16.02 -3.81 8.42
C ALA A 144 17.34 -4.60 8.39
N ARG A 145 17.75 -5.21 9.51
CA ARG A 145 18.88 -6.16 9.53
C ARG A 145 18.58 -7.41 8.70
N CYS A 146 17.45 -8.07 8.94
CA CYS A 146 17.05 -9.28 8.20
C CYS A 146 17.01 -9.05 6.68
N ILE A 147 16.52 -7.89 6.25
CA ILE A 147 16.49 -7.48 4.84
C ILE A 147 17.91 -7.35 4.30
N ARG A 148 18.79 -6.57 4.97
CA ARG A 148 20.18 -6.35 4.53
C ARG A 148 20.97 -7.65 4.43
N GLU A 149 20.78 -8.56 5.38
CA GLU A 149 21.47 -9.84 5.46
C GLU A 149 20.82 -10.95 4.62
N ARG A 150 19.66 -10.69 4.01
CA ARG A 150 18.84 -11.69 3.29
C ARG A 150 18.52 -12.92 4.14
N ASP A 151 18.37 -12.72 5.46
CA ASP A 151 17.99 -13.78 6.39
C ASP A 151 16.49 -14.03 6.27
N PHE A 152 16.11 -14.93 5.36
CA PHE A 152 14.70 -15.27 5.13
C PHE A 152 14.05 -15.87 6.37
N GLN A 153 14.80 -16.60 7.20
CA GLN A 153 14.23 -17.27 8.34
C GLN A 153 13.79 -16.25 9.40
N ALA A 154 14.69 -15.33 9.77
CA ALA A 154 14.36 -14.26 10.70
C ALA A 154 13.33 -13.29 10.09
N PHE A 155 13.48 -12.91 8.82
CA PHE A 155 12.50 -12.09 8.09
C PHE A 155 11.09 -12.69 8.13
N GLY A 156 10.95 -13.98 7.82
CA GLY A 156 9.67 -14.67 7.78
C GLY A 156 9.04 -14.83 9.16
N GLN A 157 9.84 -15.16 10.17
CA GLN A 157 9.38 -15.24 11.56
C GLN A 157 8.89 -13.88 12.07
N LEU A 158 9.66 -12.82 11.83
CA LEU A 158 9.32 -11.48 12.26
C LEU A 158 8.07 -10.96 11.55
N THR A 159 7.93 -11.24 10.24
CA THR A 159 6.72 -10.94 9.46
C THR A 159 5.48 -11.62 10.04
N MET A 160 5.56 -12.91 10.36
CA MET A 160 4.44 -13.65 10.96
C MET A 160 4.08 -13.12 12.36
N LYS A 161 5.08 -12.88 13.22
CA LYS A 161 4.87 -12.32 14.56
C LYS A 161 4.21 -10.94 14.51
N ASP A 162 4.65 -10.09 13.58
CA ASP A 162 4.11 -8.74 13.45
C ASP A 162 2.68 -8.74 12.90
N SER A 163 2.40 -9.59 11.91
CA SER A 163 1.04 -9.81 11.39
C SER A 163 0.09 -10.30 12.49
N ASN A 164 0.51 -11.29 13.29
CA ASN A 164 -0.31 -11.84 14.36
C ASN A 164 -0.59 -10.79 15.44
N GLN A 165 0.43 -10.04 15.84
CA GLN A 165 0.27 -9.02 16.86
C GLN A 165 -0.61 -7.85 16.39
N PHE A 166 -0.51 -7.45 15.12
CA PHE A 166 -1.44 -6.48 14.56
C PHE A 166 -2.91 -6.95 14.72
N HIS A 167 -3.22 -8.19 14.33
CA HIS A 167 -4.57 -8.73 14.52
C HIS A 167 -4.97 -8.89 15.99
N ALA A 168 -4.01 -9.16 16.89
CA ALA A 168 -4.27 -9.16 18.33
C ALA A 168 -4.69 -7.77 18.83
N THR A 169 -4.06 -6.69 18.34
CA THR A 169 -4.48 -5.33 18.68
C THR A 169 -5.87 -4.99 18.14
N CYS A 170 -6.23 -5.50 16.96
CA CYS A 170 -7.59 -5.34 16.44
C CYS A 170 -8.64 -6.06 17.30
N LEU A 171 -8.29 -7.23 17.86
CA LEU A 171 -9.17 -7.97 18.75
C LEU A 171 -9.31 -7.32 20.14
N ASP A 172 -8.26 -6.61 20.59
CA ASP A 172 -8.24 -5.83 21.84
C ASP A 172 -8.99 -4.48 21.74
N THR A 173 -9.27 -4.00 20.53
CA THR A 173 -10.12 -2.84 20.29
C THR A 173 -11.55 -3.06 20.81
N PHE A 174 -12.23 -2.01 21.27
CA PHE A 174 -13.64 -2.10 21.68
C PHE A 174 -14.53 -1.14 20.89
N PRO A 175 -15.55 -1.62 20.14
CA PRO A 175 -15.87 -3.03 19.90
C PRO A 175 -14.77 -3.75 19.10
N PRO A 176 -14.64 -5.08 19.24
CA PRO A 176 -13.56 -5.85 18.62
C PRO A 176 -13.63 -5.82 17.09
N ILE A 177 -12.45 -5.70 16.47
CA ILE A 177 -12.29 -5.71 15.02
C ILE A 177 -11.70 -7.05 14.62
N SER A 178 -12.47 -7.86 13.88
CA SER A 178 -11.99 -9.10 13.27
C SER A 178 -11.79 -8.96 11.77
N TYR A 179 -10.54 -9.05 11.31
CA TYR A 179 -10.20 -9.08 9.89
C TYR A 179 -9.92 -10.49 9.37
N LEU A 180 -9.55 -11.43 10.25
CA LEU A 180 -9.19 -12.79 9.90
C LEU A 180 -10.46 -13.66 9.85
N SER A 181 -10.71 -14.27 8.69
CA SER A 181 -11.74 -15.29 8.51
C SER A 181 -11.24 -16.69 8.90
N ASP A 182 -12.12 -17.67 8.94
CA ASP A 182 -11.74 -19.07 9.13
C ASP A 182 -10.75 -19.57 8.07
N THR A 183 -10.94 -19.15 6.81
CA THR A 183 -9.99 -19.44 5.72
C THR A 183 -8.62 -18.83 6.01
N SER A 184 -8.58 -17.61 6.56
CA SER A 184 -7.35 -16.94 6.99
C SER A 184 -6.61 -17.77 8.03
N GLN A 185 -7.34 -18.29 9.02
CA GLN A 185 -6.79 -19.13 10.07
C GLN A 185 -6.28 -20.48 9.54
N ARG A 186 -6.95 -21.06 8.53
CA ARG A 186 -6.50 -22.28 7.85
C ARG A 186 -5.18 -22.05 7.11
N VAL A 187 -5.02 -20.91 6.43
CA VAL A 187 -3.77 -20.53 5.75
C VAL A 187 -2.63 -20.37 6.76
N ILE A 188 -2.86 -19.69 7.89
CA ILE A 188 -1.85 -19.55 8.95
C ILE A 188 -1.38 -20.93 9.43
N ARG A 189 -2.32 -21.84 9.74
CA ARG A 189 -1.99 -23.21 10.15
C ARG A 189 -1.22 -23.99 9.08
N LEU A 190 -1.58 -23.81 7.80
CA LEU A 190 -0.87 -24.44 6.69
C LEU A 190 0.58 -23.98 6.61
N VAL A 191 0.84 -22.67 6.71
CA VAL A 191 2.19 -22.10 6.71
C VAL A 191 3.03 -22.67 7.84
N HIS A 192 2.48 -22.76 9.06
CA HIS A 192 3.19 -23.36 10.19
C HIS A 192 3.49 -24.84 9.99
N ARG A 193 2.54 -25.64 9.47
CA ARG A 193 2.76 -27.06 9.16
C ARG A 193 3.82 -27.24 8.08
N PHE A 194 3.80 -26.40 7.04
CA PHE A 194 4.78 -26.42 5.97
C PHE A 194 6.19 -26.12 6.47
N ASN A 195 6.34 -25.08 7.29
CA ASN A 195 7.62 -24.74 7.92
C ASN A 195 8.11 -25.84 8.86
N ALA A 196 7.22 -26.45 9.64
CA ALA A 196 7.55 -27.56 10.53
C ALA A 196 8.02 -28.80 9.76
N HIS A 197 7.36 -29.14 8.65
CA HIS A 197 7.75 -30.25 7.79
C HIS A 197 9.18 -30.09 7.22
N HIS A 198 9.58 -28.85 6.89
CA HIS A 198 10.91 -28.55 6.38
C HIS A 198 11.96 -28.23 7.46
N GLY A 199 11.59 -28.23 8.75
CA GLY A 199 12.49 -27.92 9.87
C GLY A 199 13.03 -26.48 9.91
N CYS A 200 12.58 -25.60 9.00
CA CYS A 200 12.97 -24.19 8.95
C CYS A 200 11.86 -23.33 8.31
N THR A 201 11.94 -22.02 8.48
CA THR A 201 10.99 -21.09 7.86
C THR A 201 11.22 -21.03 6.35
N LYS A 202 10.29 -21.57 5.57
CA LYS A 202 10.25 -21.51 4.10
C LYS A 202 9.14 -20.60 3.57
N ALA A 203 8.16 -20.26 4.40
CA ALA A 203 7.14 -19.27 4.12
C ALA A 203 6.94 -18.34 5.32
N GLY A 204 7.01 -17.03 5.09
CA GLY A 204 6.61 -15.99 6.03
C GLY A 204 5.28 -15.38 5.57
N GLY A 205 4.18 -15.78 6.20
CA GLY A 205 2.84 -15.33 5.80
C GLY A 205 2.30 -14.20 6.68
N GLY A 206 1.84 -13.12 6.06
CA GLY A 206 0.92 -12.15 6.66
C GLY A 206 -0.26 -11.94 5.72
N LEU A 207 -1.49 -12.07 6.20
CA LEU A 207 -2.66 -12.04 5.33
C LEU A 207 -3.11 -10.60 5.07
N ARG A 208 -3.07 -10.16 3.81
CA ARG A 208 -3.74 -8.93 3.38
C ARG A 208 -5.14 -9.24 2.86
N ARG A 209 -6.18 -8.77 3.55
CA ARG A 209 -7.55 -8.79 3.02
C ARG A 209 -7.79 -7.61 2.07
N GLY A 210 -8.05 -7.94 0.81
CA GLY A 210 -8.73 -7.09 -0.18
C GLY A 210 -7.86 -6.10 -0.94
N LEU A 211 -7.44 -6.47 -2.15
CA LEU A 211 -7.49 -5.57 -3.30
C LEU A 211 -8.71 -5.99 -4.12
N PRO A 212 -9.55 -5.06 -4.60
CA PRO A 212 -10.60 -5.42 -5.55
C PRO A 212 -9.95 -6.07 -6.78
N ARG A 213 -10.62 -7.09 -7.32
CA ARG A 213 -10.30 -7.67 -8.62
C ARG A 213 -10.33 -6.50 -9.63
N LEU A 214 -9.21 -6.17 -10.24
CA LEU A 214 -9.24 -5.46 -11.53
C LEU A 214 -9.81 -6.49 -12.51
N GLU A 215 -11.12 -6.45 -12.70
CA GLU A 215 -11.74 -7.17 -13.79
C GLU A 215 -11.15 -6.59 -15.09
N ALA A 216 -10.42 -7.44 -15.82
CA ALA A 216 -10.05 -7.11 -17.18
C ALA A 216 -11.35 -6.82 -17.95
N PRO A 217 -11.41 -5.73 -18.74
CA PRO A 217 -12.58 -5.48 -19.57
C PRO A 217 -12.83 -6.69 -20.47
N PRO A 218 -14.09 -7.09 -20.69
CA PRO A 218 -14.39 -8.27 -21.50
C PRO A 218 -13.80 -8.10 -22.90
N THR A 219 -12.88 -8.99 -23.25
CA THR A 219 -12.39 -9.15 -24.62
C THR A 219 -13.51 -9.79 -25.44
N GLY A 220 -14.30 -8.96 -26.11
CA GLY A 220 -15.28 -9.39 -27.10
C GLY A 220 -15.37 -8.35 -28.22
N PRO A 221 -15.36 -8.77 -29.51
CA PRO A 221 -15.35 -7.85 -30.62
C PRO A 221 -16.74 -7.26 -30.78
N ARG A 222 -16.90 -5.94 -30.61
CA ARG A 222 -18.06 -5.25 -31.16
C ARG A 222 -17.73 -4.88 -32.60
N GLY A 223 -18.28 -5.67 -33.52
CA GLY A 223 -18.35 -5.33 -34.93
C GLY A 223 -19.13 -4.04 -35.14
N TRP A 224 -18.72 -3.31 -36.17
CA TRP A 224 -19.44 -2.17 -36.71
C TRP A 224 -20.74 -2.64 -37.37
N GLY A 225 -21.83 -1.96 -37.08
CA GLY A 225 -23.16 -2.12 -37.67
C GLY A 225 -24.09 -1.06 -37.13
#